data_AF-A0A1F2R490-F1
#
_entry.id   AF-A0A1F2R490-F1
#
_cell.length_a   1.000
_cell.length_b   1.000
_cell.length_c   1.000
_cell.angle_alpha   90.00
_cell.angle_beta   90.00
_cell.angle_gamma   90.00
#
_symmetry.space_group_name_H-M   'P 1'
#
loop_
_entity.id
_entity.type
_entity.pdbx_description
1 polymer ?
#
loop_
_entity_poly.entity_id
_entity_poly.type
_entity_poly.pdbx_seq_one_letter_code
_entity_poly.pdbx_strand_id
1 'polypeptide(L)'
;MGVALLVRDRDRAEVYRETVAGYTEFHEFRVAWADLLGTDLNQMDGYGGRESWEEQPLQSFFDHSDCEGKISWRAARTILRQARKDAPRLQTFNQQFTVLISACEKAIQHRTPIIFC
;
A
#
# COMPACT_ATOMS: atom_id res chain seq x y z
N MET A 1 10.62 3.50 14.28
CA MET A 1 9.43 4.19 13.77
C MET A 1 8.73 3.23 12.81
N GLY A 2 7.41 3.08 12.89
CA GLY A 2 6.63 2.22 11.99
C GLY A 2 5.93 3.04 10.92
N VAL A 3 5.52 2.38 9.84
CA VAL A 3 4.75 3.01 8.74
C VAL A 3 3.27 2.89 9.08
N ALA A 4 2.56 4.02 9.15
CA ALA A 4 1.13 4.07 9.38
C ALA A 4 0.36 4.53 8.14
N LEU A 5 -0.87 4.01 8.00
CA LEU A 5 -1.82 4.48 7.00
C LEU A 5 -2.88 5.33 7.66
N LEU A 6 -2.99 6.58 7.21
CA LEU A 6 -3.94 7.57 7.71
C LEU A 6 -4.96 7.89 6.62
N VAL A 7 -6.23 7.94 7.00
CA VAL A 7 -7.31 8.51 6.19
C VAL A 7 -8.00 9.59 6.98
N ARG A 8 -8.18 10.74 6.35
CA ARG A 8 -9.01 11.84 6.87
C ARG A 8 -10.24 12.02 6.00
N ASP A 9 -11.35 12.47 6.58
CA ASP A 9 -12.52 12.86 5.80
C ASP A 9 -12.35 14.25 5.16
N ARG A 10 -13.44 14.78 4.59
CA ARG A 10 -13.46 16.09 3.91
C ARG A 10 -13.25 17.26 4.87
N ASP A 11 -13.64 17.10 6.12
CA ASP A 11 -13.48 18.09 7.19
C ASP A 11 -12.11 17.97 7.87
N ARG A 12 -11.24 17.10 7.33
CA ARG A 12 -9.89 16.78 7.81
C ARG A 12 -9.89 16.05 9.16
N ALA A 13 -11.03 15.52 9.60
CA ALA A 13 -11.08 14.67 10.78
C ALA A 13 -10.45 13.30 10.46
N GLU A 14 -9.70 12.74 11.40
CA GLU A 14 -9.13 11.41 11.28
C GLU A 14 -10.24 10.35 11.38
N VAL A 15 -10.38 9.54 10.34
CA VAL A 15 -11.39 8.46 10.27
C VAL A 15 -10.76 7.07 10.27
N TYR A 16 -9.44 7.01 10.08
CA TYR A 16 -8.66 5.79 10.18
C TYR A 16 -7.19 6.14 10.39
N ARG A 17 -6.54 5.48 11.36
CA ARG A 17 -5.10 5.50 11.50
C ARG A 17 -4.64 4.21 12.16
N GLU A 18 -3.74 3.51 11.49
CA GLU A 18 -3.18 2.28 12.03
C GLU A 18 -1.77 2.02 11.48
N THR A 19 -0.91 1.47 12.32
CA THR A 19 0.46 1.10 11.94
C THR A 19 0.42 -0.21 11.18
N VAL A 20 0.96 -0.22 9.96
CA VAL A 20 1.08 -1.42 9.12
C VAL A 20 2.13 -2.35 9.70
N ALA A 21 3.35 -1.83 9.88
CA ALA A 21 4.52 -2.57 10.37
C ALA A 21 5.70 -1.63 10.67
N GLY A 22 6.83 -2.18 11.15
CA GLY A 22 8.12 -1.48 11.07
C GLY A 22 8.55 -1.24 9.61
N TYR A 23 9.48 -0.31 9.37
CA TYR A 23 9.92 0.01 8.00
C TYR A 23 10.46 -1.23 7.24
N THR A 24 11.30 -2.04 7.90
CA THR A 24 11.85 -3.28 7.34
C THR A 24 10.75 -4.27 6.98
N GLU A 25 9.85 -4.56 7.93
CA GLU A 25 8.73 -5.49 7.72
C GLU A 25 7.75 -4.99 6.65
N PHE A 26 7.53 -3.68 6.56
CA PHE A 26 6.70 -3.09 5.51
C PHE A 26 7.36 -3.23 4.14
N HIS A 27 8.68 -3.07 4.05
CA HIS A 27 9.43 -3.33 2.83
C HIS A 27 9.36 -4.81 2.43
N GLU A 28 9.59 -5.75 3.37
CA GLU A 28 9.47 -7.19 3.13
C GLU A 28 8.07 -7.57 2.62
N PHE A 29 7.02 -6.99 3.22
CA PHE A 29 5.65 -7.15 2.73
C PHE A 29 5.48 -6.70 1.29
N ARG A 30 5.98 -5.50 0.94
CA ARG A 30 5.89 -4.98 -0.44
C ARG A 30 6.64 -5.85 -1.43
N VAL A 31 7.85 -6.30 -1.09
CA VAL A 31 8.65 -7.19 -1.94
C VAL A 31 7.90 -8.50 -2.17
N ALA A 32 7.41 -9.15 -1.11
CA ALA A 32 6.69 -10.42 -1.22
C ALA A 32 5.39 -10.29 -2.05
N TRP A 33 4.68 -9.16 -1.91
CA TRP A 33 3.47 -8.94 -2.69
C TRP A 33 3.75 -8.58 -4.15
N ALA A 34 4.79 -7.80 -4.44
CA ALA A 34 5.24 -7.52 -5.80
C ALA A 34 5.67 -8.81 -6.53
N ASP A 35 6.45 -9.67 -5.87
CA ASP A 35 6.88 -10.97 -6.40
C ASP A 35 5.68 -11.87 -6.75
N LEU A 36 4.66 -11.92 -5.87
CA LEU A 36 3.41 -12.65 -6.13
C LEU A 36 2.70 -12.16 -7.41
N LEU A 37 2.86 -10.88 -7.76
CA LEU A 37 2.27 -10.24 -8.93
C LEU A 37 3.17 -10.34 -10.18
N GLY A 38 4.37 -10.92 -10.06
CA GLY A 38 5.33 -11.05 -11.14
C GLY A 38 6.22 -9.84 -11.36
N THR A 39 6.33 -8.94 -10.37
CA THR A 39 7.19 -7.76 -10.40
C THR A 39 8.36 -7.93 -9.42
N ASP A 40 9.60 -7.85 -9.89
CA ASP A 40 10.77 -7.75 -9.00
C ASP A 40 10.94 -6.31 -8.52
N LEU A 41 10.45 -6.04 -7.32
CA LEU A 41 10.46 -4.70 -6.73
C LEU A 41 11.87 -4.10 -6.66
N ASN A 42 12.91 -4.91 -6.49
CA ASN A 42 14.29 -4.42 -6.35
C ASN A 42 14.92 -4.00 -7.68
N GLN A 43 14.34 -4.38 -8.81
CA GLN A 43 14.77 -3.90 -10.13
C GLN A 43 14.10 -2.57 -10.53
N MET A 44 13.06 -2.14 -9.79
CA MET A 44 12.30 -0.93 -10.10
C MET A 44 13.06 0.34 -9.71
N ASP A 45 12.84 1.41 -10.49
CA ASP A 45 13.31 2.75 -10.13
C ASP A 45 12.75 3.17 -8.76
N GLY A 46 13.62 3.77 -7.93
CA GLY A 46 13.33 4.08 -6.53
C GLY A 46 13.64 2.97 -5.52
N TYR A 47 13.91 1.73 -5.94
CA TYR A 47 14.27 0.58 -5.08
C TYR A 47 15.69 0.06 -5.28
N GLY A 48 16.50 0.75 -6.08
CA GLY A 48 17.90 0.41 -6.37
C GLY A 48 18.13 -0.08 -7.79
N GLY A 49 17.06 -0.35 -8.54
CA GLY A 49 17.12 -0.71 -9.95
C GLY A 49 16.86 0.47 -10.90
N ARG A 50 16.53 0.16 -12.16
CA ARG A 50 16.31 1.13 -13.25
C ARG A 50 15.09 0.81 -14.11
N GLU A 51 14.33 -0.23 -13.77
CA GLU A 51 13.14 -0.61 -14.51
C GLU A 51 12.04 0.43 -14.28
N SER A 52 11.35 0.77 -15.38
CA SER A 52 10.26 1.74 -15.37
C SER A 52 9.01 1.14 -14.72
N TRP A 53 8.31 1.95 -13.94
CA TRP A 53 7.01 1.62 -13.38
C TRP A 53 5.87 1.53 -14.41
N GLU A 54 6.13 1.85 -15.68
CA GLU A 54 5.14 1.75 -16.75
C GLU A 54 4.47 0.37 -16.77
N GLU A 55 3.14 0.40 -16.82
CA GLU A 55 2.26 -0.78 -16.90
C GLU A 55 2.29 -1.72 -15.68
N GLN A 56 3.01 -1.36 -14.60
CA GLN A 56 3.14 -2.24 -13.43
C GLN A 56 1.84 -2.30 -12.60
N PRO A 57 1.41 -3.52 -12.21
CA PRO A 57 0.29 -3.68 -11.30
C PRO A 57 0.51 -2.93 -9.99
N LEU A 58 -0.49 -2.16 -9.56
CA LEU A 58 -0.47 -1.44 -8.30
C LEU A 58 0.72 -0.49 -8.12
N GLN A 59 1.27 0.08 -9.20
CA GLN A 59 2.33 1.11 -9.13
C GLN A 59 2.07 2.13 -8.02
N SER A 60 0.84 2.67 -7.95
CA SER A 60 0.45 3.66 -6.93
C SER A 60 0.59 3.22 -5.48
N PHE A 61 0.84 1.94 -5.20
CA PHE A 61 1.14 1.43 -3.85
C PHE A 61 2.64 1.12 -3.70
N PHE A 62 3.26 0.56 -4.75
CA PHE A 62 4.66 0.17 -4.69
C PHE A 62 5.63 1.34 -4.93
N ASP A 63 5.28 2.33 -5.72
CA ASP A 63 6.10 3.51 -6.04
C ASP A 63 6.06 4.55 -4.89
N HIS A 64 6.46 4.10 -3.70
CA HIS A 64 6.51 4.83 -2.44
C HIS A 64 7.71 4.36 -1.61
N SER A 65 8.90 4.27 -2.22
CA SER A 65 10.04 3.56 -1.63
C SER A 65 10.47 4.11 -0.27
N ASP A 66 10.31 5.42 -0.04
CA ASP A 66 10.55 6.16 1.22
C ASP A 66 9.38 6.09 2.23
N CYS A 67 8.28 5.42 1.88
CA CYS A 67 7.04 5.40 2.66
C CYS A 67 6.47 6.82 2.88
N GLU A 68 6.66 7.74 1.94
CA GLU A 68 6.01 9.03 1.91
C GLU A 68 4.97 9.11 0.78
N GLY A 69 4.06 10.08 0.88
CA GLY A 69 3.10 10.37 -0.18
C GLY A 69 1.68 9.87 0.09
N LYS A 70 0.92 9.74 -1.01
CA LYS A 70 -0.54 9.54 -0.94
C LYS A 70 -1.05 8.60 -2.01
N ILE A 71 -1.96 7.72 -1.62
CA ILE A 71 -2.73 6.87 -2.53
C ILE A 71 -4.10 7.50 -2.74
N SER A 72 -4.45 7.83 -3.98
CA SER A 72 -5.79 8.35 -4.28
C SER A 72 -6.88 7.32 -3.97
N TRP A 73 -8.08 7.76 -3.58
CA TRP A 73 -9.21 6.85 -3.35
C TRP A 73 -9.59 6.02 -4.59
N ARG A 74 -9.25 6.49 -5.81
CA ARG A 74 -9.46 5.74 -7.06
C ARG A 74 -8.48 4.59 -7.17
N ALA A 75 -7.19 4.85 -6.93
CA ALA A 75 -6.15 3.83 -6.85
C ALA A 75 -6.44 2.80 -5.74
N ALA A 76 -6.94 3.26 -4.58
CA ALA A 76 -7.34 2.41 -3.47
C ALA A 76 -8.39 1.35 -3.85
N ARG A 77 -9.25 1.60 -4.86
CA ARG A 77 -10.20 0.58 -5.36
C ARG A 77 -9.49 -0.60 -6.02
N THR A 78 -8.49 -0.30 -6.84
CA THR A 78 -7.69 -1.32 -7.53
C THR A 78 -6.86 -2.10 -6.52
N ILE A 79 -6.22 -1.40 -5.59
CA ILE A 79 -5.45 -1.99 -4.49
C ILE A 79 -6.35 -2.88 -3.62
N LEU A 80 -7.53 -2.40 -3.19
CA LEU A 80 -8.47 -3.19 -2.37
C LEU A 80 -8.88 -4.49 -3.06
N ARG A 81 -9.21 -4.44 -4.35
CA ARG A 81 -9.61 -5.63 -5.11
C ARG A 81 -8.48 -6.65 -5.16
N GLN A 82 -7.26 -6.20 -5.44
CA GLN A 82 -6.10 -7.09 -5.53
C GLN A 82 -5.69 -7.62 -4.15
N ALA A 83 -5.66 -6.78 -3.12
CA ALA A 83 -5.33 -7.14 -1.75
C ALA A 83 -6.25 -8.25 -1.21
N ARG A 84 -7.56 -8.15 -1.43
CA ARG A 84 -8.51 -9.20 -1.03
C ARG A 84 -8.29 -10.53 -1.74
N LYS A 85 -7.82 -10.51 -3.00
CA LYS A 85 -7.50 -11.71 -3.77
C LYS A 85 -6.22 -12.38 -3.26
N ASP A 86 -5.22 -11.57 -2.91
CA ASP A 86 -3.88 -12.07 -2.62
C ASP A 86 -3.60 -12.30 -1.13
N ALA A 87 -4.31 -11.64 -0.21
CA ALA A 87 -4.12 -11.83 1.23
C ALA A 87 -4.11 -13.31 1.67
N PRO A 88 -5.01 -14.19 1.19
CA PRO A 88 -4.99 -15.61 1.54
C PRO A 88 -3.73 -16.37 1.07
N ARG A 89 -3.01 -15.84 0.08
CA ARG A 89 -1.80 -16.44 -0.52
C ARG A 89 -0.52 -16.04 0.22
N LEU A 90 -0.59 -14.99 1.06
CA LEU A 90 0.53 -14.41 1.79
C LEU A 90 0.19 -14.27 3.28
N GLN A 91 -0.14 -15.40 3.91
CA GLN A 91 -0.67 -15.41 5.29
C GLN A 91 0.28 -14.82 6.34
N THR A 92 1.59 -14.92 6.10
CA THR A 92 2.62 -14.27 6.92
C THR A 92 2.42 -12.76 7.04
N PHE A 93 1.76 -12.14 6.05
CA PHE A 93 1.47 -10.70 6.00
C PHE A 93 -0.01 -10.36 6.25
N ASN A 94 -0.76 -11.25 6.91
CA ASN A 94 -2.19 -11.06 7.17
C ASN A 94 -2.51 -9.72 7.87
N GLN A 95 -1.66 -9.32 8.82
CA GLN A 95 -1.84 -8.05 9.53
C GLN A 95 -1.68 -6.86 8.58
N GLN A 96 -0.63 -6.85 7.77
CA GLN A 96 -0.34 -5.79 6.81
C GLN A 96 -1.46 -5.66 5.77
N PHE A 97 -1.96 -6.79 5.26
CA PHE A 97 -3.14 -6.80 4.38
C PHE A 97 -4.39 -6.28 5.08
N THR A 98 -4.64 -6.66 6.34
CA THR A 98 -5.81 -6.20 7.10
C THR A 98 -5.82 -4.69 7.27
N VAL A 99 -4.66 -4.11 7.64
CA VAL A 99 -4.49 -2.65 7.77
C VAL A 99 -4.69 -1.97 6.42
N LEU A 100 -4.05 -2.47 5.35
CA LEU A 100 -4.18 -1.89 4.01
C LEU A 100 -5.61 -1.94 3.48
N ILE A 101 -6.30 -3.07 3.65
CA ILE A 101 -7.69 -3.25 3.24
C ILE A 101 -8.58 -2.24 3.97
N SER A 102 -8.43 -2.12 5.28
CA SER A 102 -9.21 -1.18 6.10
C SER A 102 -8.96 0.27 5.69
N ALA A 103 -7.71 0.66 5.45
CA ALA A 103 -7.36 1.97 4.93
C ALA A 103 -8.00 2.24 3.56
N CYS A 104 -7.96 1.26 2.64
CA CYS A 104 -8.58 1.39 1.33
C CYS A 104 -10.10 1.55 1.41
N GLU A 105 -10.78 0.76 2.24
CA GLU A 105 -12.22 0.87 2.46
C GLU A 105 -12.61 2.27 2.95
N LYS A 106 -11.87 2.80 3.92
CA LYS A 106 -12.10 4.15 4.47
C LYS A 106 -11.84 5.24 3.44
N ALA A 107 -10.73 5.16 2.70
CA ALA A 107 -10.43 6.08 1.61
C ALA A 107 -11.52 6.11 0.53
N ILE A 108 -12.04 4.94 0.16
CA ILE A 108 -13.12 4.80 -0.82
C ILE A 108 -14.44 5.36 -0.28
N GLN A 109 -14.79 5.05 0.97
CA GLN A 109 -16.01 5.51 1.64
C GLN A 109 -16.07 7.03 1.70
N HIS A 110 -14.98 7.67 2.12
CA HIS A 110 -14.91 9.13 2.31
C HIS A 110 -14.47 9.88 1.04
N ARG A 111 -14.06 9.17 -0.01
CA ARG A 111 -13.50 9.73 -1.26
C ARG A 111 -12.27 10.62 -1.00
N THR A 112 -11.40 10.19 -0.10
CA THR A 112 -10.19 10.89 0.33
C THR A 112 -8.97 9.97 0.22
N PRO A 113 -7.75 10.53 0.08
CA PRO A 113 -6.56 9.70 -0.09
C PRO A 113 -6.16 8.97 1.19
N ILE A 114 -5.42 7.86 1.04
CA ILE A 114 -4.60 7.28 2.10
C ILE A 114 -3.29 8.06 2.14
N ILE A 115 -2.79 8.36 3.34
CA ILE A 115 -1.54 9.09 3.58
C ILE A 115 -0.60 8.15 4.33
N PHE A 116 0.63 8.00 3.85
CA PHE A 116 1.69 7.31 4.60
C PHE A 116 2.26 8.27 5.65
N CYS A 117 2.41 7.77 6.89
CA CYS A 117 2.82 8.55 8.06
C CYS A 117 3.79 7.78 8.95
#